data_AF-A0A0F9H3X0-F1
#
_entry.id   AF-A0A0F9H3X0-F1
#
_cell.length_a   1.000
_cell.length_b   1.000
_cell.length_c   1.000
_cell.angle_alpha   90.00
_cell.angle_beta   90.00
_cell.angle_gamma   90.00
#
_symmetry.space_group_name_H-M   'P 1'
#
loop_
_entity.id
_entity.type
_entity.pdbx_description
1 polymer ?
#
loop_
_entity_poly.entity_id
_entity_poly.type
_entity_poly.pdbx_seq_one_letter_code
_entity_poly.pdbx_strand_id
1 'polypeptide(L)'
;MKNRYLKVIKETPILNTDNFRSIFGGIDQNSLKTDEKGHIRAIEFVALKDMVFKIEEKTIFPYIYKISSTFYKSENLYIDSRFTIPLSSSVNINPNYILTPNKIIKRLISHLGEKYIWGANYSKGIKNLLKFYPPSNKINKDVLDKWILKGVDCSGILFEATNGFTPRDTKDLLNYKNPEKQIRYNYFLILQDL
;
A
#
# COMPACT_ATOMS: atom_id res chain seq x y z
N MET A 1 -12.63 -7.55 20.33
CA MET A 1 -11.30 -8.02 19.87
C MET A 1 -10.21 -7.26 20.62
N LYS A 2 -9.20 -7.95 21.17
CA LYS A 2 -8.12 -7.35 21.99
C LYS A 2 -7.10 -6.55 21.17
N ASN A 3 -7.07 -6.77 19.85
CA ASN A 3 -6.27 -6.04 18.87
C ASN A 3 -7.21 -5.42 17.84
N ARG A 4 -7.26 -4.09 17.76
CA ARG A 4 -8.17 -3.35 16.88
C ARG A 4 -7.47 -2.78 15.65
N TYR A 5 -6.14 -2.84 15.60
CA TYR A 5 -5.35 -2.23 14.54
C TYR A 5 -4.24 -3.14 14.05
N LEU A 6 -3.80 -2.92 12.81
CA LEU A 6 -2.63 -3.53 12.21
C LEU A 6 -1.62 -2.44 11.86
N LYS A 7 -0.37 -2.61 12.29
CA LYS A 7 0.76 -1.77 11.85
C LYS A 7 1.58 -2.50 10.82
N VAL A 8 1.84 -1.83 9.69
CA VAL A 8 2.67 -2.34 8.61
C VAL A 8 4.13 -2.38 9.05
N ILE A 9 4.76 -3.57 9.03
CA ILE A 9 6.19 -3.72 9.34
C ILE A 9 7.04 -3.88 8.09
N LYS A 10 6.40 -4.24 6.96
CA LYS A 10 6.96 -4.38 5.63
C LYS A 10 5.92 -3.94 4.62
N GLU A 11 6.34 -3.32 3.53
CA GLU A 11 5.45 -2.87 2.48
C GLU A 11 4.53 -4.01 2.02
N THR A 12 3.25 -3.71 1.84
CA THR A 12 2.22 -4.71 1.54
C THR A 12 1.19 -4.13 0.58
N PRO A 13 0.69 -4.90 -0.39
CA PRO A 13 -0.44 -4.44 -1.18
C PRO A 13 -1.68 -4.37 -0.31
N ILE A 14 -2.48 -3.34 -0.55
CA ILE A 14 -3.87 -3.23 -0.13
C ILE A 14 -4.71 -3.50 -1.37
N LEU A 15 -5.60 -4.50 -1.27
CA LEU A 15 -6.45 -4.92 -2.37
C LEU A 15 -7.90 -4.56 -2.10
N ASN A 16 -8.70 -4.43 -3.17
CA ASN A 16 -10.16 -4.32 -3.08
C ASN A 16 -10.89 -5.67 -3.03
N THR A 17 -10.13 -6.76 -2.88
CA THR A 17 -10.64 -8.12 -2.71
C THR A 17 -9.83 -8.84 -1.64
N ASP A 18 -10.48 -9.72 -0.89
CA ASP A 18 -9.83 -10.60 0.08
C ASP A 18 -9.09 -11.77 -0.58
N ASN A 19 -9.36 -12.06 -1.86
CA ASN A 19 -8.77 -13.18 -2.59
C ASN A 19 -7.41 -12.82 -3.22
N PHE A 20 -6.41 -12.56 -2.38
CA PHE A 20 -5.05 -12.23 -2.80
C PHE A 20 -4.44 -13.28 -3.73
N ARG A 21 -4.70 -14.58 -3.47
CA ARG A 21 -4.17 -15.68 -4.28
C ARG A 21 -4.69 -15.64 -5.73
N SER A 22 -5.94 -15.23 -5.96
CA SER A 22 -6.46 -15.06 -7.33
C SER A 22 -5.76 -13.93 -8.08
N ILE A 23 -5.22 -12.93 -7.37
CA ILE A 23 -4.49 -11.81 -7.97
C ILE A 23 -3.04 -12.20 -8.26
N PHE A 24 -2.37 -12.80 -7.28
CA PHE A 24 -0.99 -13.28 -7.36
C PHE A 24 -0.97 -14.78 -7.72
N GLY A 25 -1.25 -15.07 -8.99
CA GLY A 25 -1.42 -16.42 -9.49
C GLY A 25 -2.34 -16.48 -10.69
N GLY A 26 -3.40 -15.65 -10.73
CA GLY A 26 -4.36 -15.70 -11.83
C GLY A 26 -5.00 -17.09 -11.96
N ILE A 27 -5.44 -17.44 -13.17
CA ILE A 27 -6.05 -18.75 -13.48
C ILE A 27 -4.97 -19.85 -13.58
N ASP A 28 -3.77 -19.50 -14.03
CA ASP A 28 -2.68 -20.42 -14.37
C ASP A 28 -1.63 -20.59 -13.26
N GLN A 29 -1.81 -19.89 -12.13
CA GLN A 29 -0.88 -19.80 -11.00
C GLN A 29 0.51 -19.22 -11.36
N ASN A 30 0.65 -18.62 -12.54
CA ASN A 30 1.90 -18.11 -13.11
C ASN A 30 1.77 -16.70 -13.71
N SER A 31 0.56 -16.14 -13.69
CA SER A 31 0.24 -14.80 -14.14
C SER A 31 -0.34 -13.95 -13.02
N LEU A 32 -0.36 -12.63 -13.22
CA LEU A 32 -1.16 -11.74 -12.39
C LEU A 32 -2.52 -11.56 -13.06
N LYS A 33 -3.58 -11.47 -12.25
CA LYS A 33 -4.90 -11.10 -12.79
C LYS A 33 -4.89 -9.64 -13.23
N THR A 34 -4.83 -9.41 -14.54
CA THR A 34 -4.84 -8.07 -15.15
C THR A 34 -6.04 -7.85 -16.06
N ASP A 35 -6.35 -6.58 -16.34
CA ASP A 35 -7.24 -6.21 -17.45
C ASP A 35 -6.52 -6.32 -18.81
N GLU A 36 -7.24 -6.01 -19.89
CA GLU A 36 -6.72 -6.01 -21.27
C GLU A 36 -5.53 -5.05 -21.49
N LYS A 37 -5.38 -4.05 -20.61
CA LYS A 37 -4.27 -3.08 -20.64
C LYS A 37 -3.10 -3.51 -19.75
N GLY A 38 -3.19 -4.69 -19.12
CA GLY A 38 -2.17 -5.21 -18.22
C GLY A 38 -2.20 -4.55 -16.82
N HIS A 39 -3.28 -3.87 -16.45
CA HIS A 39 -3.43 -3.26 -15.12
C HIS A 39 -3.98 -4.26 -14.10
N ILE A 40 -3.42 -4.26 -12.89
CA ILE A 40 -3.90 -5.07 -11.78
C ILE A 40 -4.98 -4.28 -11.04
N ARG A 41 -6.23 -4.34 -11.52
CA ARG A 41 -7.36 -3.55 -10.98
C ARG A 41 -7.71 -3.83 -9.53
N ALA A 42 -7.23 -4.94 -9.00
CA ALA A 42 -7.45 -5.30 -7.61
C ALA A 42 -6.60 -4.48 -6.63
N ILE A 43 -5.53 -3.84 -7.10
CA ILE A 43 -4.63 -3.07 -6.24
C ILE A 43 -5.17 -1.66 -6.07
N GLU A 44 -5.41 -1.29 -4.82
CA GLU A 44 -5.74 0.09 -4.46
C GLU A 44 -4.44 0.88 -4.25
N PHE A 45 -3.52 0.35 -3.43
CA PHE A 45 -2.19 0.91 -3.21
C PHE A 45 -1.24 -0.07 -2.51
N VAL A 46 0.03 0.30 -2.39
CA VAL A 46 1.02 -0.37 -1.54
C VAL A 46 1.13 0.39 -0.23
N ALA A 47 0.70 -0.20 0.87
CA ALA A 47 0.89 0.38 2.19
C ALA A 47 2.38 0.37 2.56
N LEU A 48 2.88 1.52 2.99
CA LEU A 48 4.28 1.70 3.40
C LEU A 48 4.47 1.31 4.86
N LYS A 49 5.72 1.03 5.23
CA LYS A 49 6.09 0.73 6.61
C LYS A 49 5.58 1.82 7.57
N ASP A 50 5.19 1.38 8.75
CA ASP A 50 4.65 2.17 9.86
C ASP A 50 3.25 2.75 9.66
N MET A 51 2.61 2.54 8.50
CA MET A 51 1.17 2.82 8.33
C MET A 51 0.34 1.93 9.26
N VAL A 52 -0.77 2.48 9.74
CA VAL A 52 -1.69 1.81 10.67
C VAL A 52 -3.09 1.80 10.08
N PHE A 53 -3.76 0.66 10.19
CA PHE A 53 -5.13 0.48 9.74
C PHE A 53 -6.00 -0.08 10.86
N LYS A 54 -7.26 0.31 10.90
CA LYS A 54 -8.27 -0.25 11.81
C LYS A 54 -8.82 -1.53 11.21
N ILE A 55 -8.93 -2.57 12.02
CA ILE A 55 -9.53 -3.85 11.62
C ILE A 55 -11.04 -3.71 11.70
N GLU A 56 -11.72 -3.91 10.57
CA GLU A 56 -13.18 -3.95 10.52
C GLU A 56 -13.69 -5.37 10.73
N GLU A 57 -13.12 -6.33 9.99
CA GLU A 57 -13.49 -7.74 10.08
C GLU A 57 -12.33 -8.66 9.70
N LYS A 58 -12.39 -9.89 10.21
CA LYS A 58 -11.55 -11.00 9.75
C LYS A 58 -12.30 -11.72 8.64
N THR A 59 -11.64 -12.01 7.53
CA THR A 59 -12.29 -12.72 6.42
C THR A 59 -12.24 -14.23 6.62
N ILE A 60 -12.81 -14.99 5.68
CA ILE A 60 -12.68 -16.46 5.63
C ILE A 60 -11.24 -16.91 5.44
N PHE A 61 -10.38 -16.05 4.87
CA PHE A 61 -8.97 -16.35 4.70
C PHE A 61 -8.20 -16.02 5.98
N PRO A 62 -7.43 -16.96 6.55
CA PRO A 62 -6.93 -16.87 7.93
C PRO A 62 -6.03 -15.66 8.20
N TYR A 63 -5.37 -15.15 7.17
CA TYR A 63 -4.41 -14.05 7.27
C TYR A 63 -4.93 -12.74 6.66
N ILE A 64 -6.13 -12.72 6.07
CA ILE A 64 -6.66 -11.54 5.39
C ILE A 64 -7.68 -10.86 6.30
N TYR A 65 -7.54 -9.55 6.43
CA TYR A 65 -8.45 -8.71 7.19
C TYR A 65 -9.02 -7.64 6.28
N LYS A 66 -10.30 -7.34 6.45
CA LYS A 66 -10.85 -6.09 5.96
C LYS A 66 -10.48 -4.98 6.92
N ILE A 67 -10.09 -3.85 6.37
CA ILE A 67 -9.59 -2.71 7.12
C ILE A 67 -10.24 -1.41 6.67
N SER A 68 -10.12 -0.38 7.50
CA SER A 68 -10.37 1.00 7.13
C SER A 68 -9.10 1.83 7.23
N SER A 69 -9.03 2.87 6.39
CA SER A 69 -7.95 3.85 6.35
C SER A 69 -8.51 5.25 6.60
N THR A 70 -7.76 6.06 7.33
CA THR A 70 -8.09 7.48 7.57
C THR A 70 -7.72 8.38 6.40
N PHE A 71 -6.87 7.91 5.49
CA PHE A 71 -6.31 8.71 4.39
C PHE A 71 -6.71 8.20 3.00
N TYR A 72 -7.26 6.98 2.90
CA TYR A 72 -7.69 6.37 1.65
C TYR A 72 -9.14 5.90 1.77
N LYS A 73 -10.04 6.50 0.98
CA LYS A 73 -11.48 6.22 1.06
C LYS A 73 -11.88 5.14 0.06
N SER A 74 -12.17 3.95 0.57
CA SER A 74 -12.76 2.84 -0.17
C SER A 74 -13.52 1.93 0.80
N GLU A 75 -14.61 1.33 0.34
CA GLU A 75 -15.45 0.41 1.14
C GLU A 75 -14.83 -0.97 1.30
N ASN A 76 -13.93 -1.33 0.37
CA ASN A 76 -13.33 -2.65 0.27
C ASN A 76 -11.82 -2.48 0.27
N LEU A 77 -11.21 -2.59 1.45
CA LEU A 77 -9.77 -2.59 1.62
C LEU A 77 -9.38 -3.83 2.42
N TYR A 78 -8.48 -4.62 1.86
CA TYR A 78 -8.02 -5.87 2.44
C TYR A 78 -6.51 -5.89 2.54
N ILE A 79 -6.01 -6.42 3.65
CA ILE A 79 -4.58 -6.51 3.96
C ILE A 79 -4.22 -7.92 4.43
N ASP A 80 -3.04 -8.38 4.05
CA ASP A 80 -2.46 -9.61 4.56
C ASP A 80 -1.66 -9.35 5.85
N SER A 81 -2.17 -9.87 6.96
CA SER A 81 -1.59 -9.70 8.28
C SER A 81 -0.17 -10.23 8.43
N ARG A 82 0.31 -11.10 7.52
CA ARG A 82 1.70 -11.62 7.53
C ARG A 82 2.75 -10.52 7.25
N PHE A 83 2.32 -9.34 6.79
CA PHE A 83 3.15 -8.14 6.61
C PHE A 83 3.05 -7.14 7.77
N THR A 84 2.30 -7.48 8.81
CA THR A 84 1.90 -6.54 9.86
C THR A 84 2.21 -7.09 11.25
N ILE A 85 2.05 -6.23 12.25
CA ILE A 85 1.92 -6.63 13.65
C ILE A 85 0.60 -6.10 14.21
N PRO A 86 -0.10 -6.88 15.05
CA PRO A 86 -1.32 -6.41 15.71
C PRO A 86 -0.98 -5.36 16.77
N LEU A 87 -1.88 -4.39 16.94
CA LEU A 87 -1.82 -3.39 18.01
C LEU A 87 -3.12 -3.40 18.81
N SER A 88 -3.00 -3.29 20.14
CA SER A 88 -4.13 -3.20 21.08
C SER A 88 -4.79 -1.81 21.04
N SER A 89 -4.00 -0.76 20.86
CA SER A 89 -4.45 0.62 20.68
C SER A 89 -3.82 1.25 19.45
N SER A 90 -4.39 2.36 18.99
CA SER A 90 -3.71 3.21 18.03
C SER A 90 -2.37 3.66 18.59
N VAL A 91 -1.29 3.49 17.81
CA VAL A 91 0.03 4.00 18.19
C VAL A 91 0.16 5.41 17.66
N ASN A 92 0.60 6.33 18.53
CA ASN A 92 1.00 7.67 18.15
C ASN A 92 2.29 7.55 17.32
N ILE A 93 2.17 7.64 15.99
CA ILE A 93 3.34 7.55 15.12
C ILE A 93 4.18 8.82 15.37
N ASN A 94 5.50 8.70 15.41
CA ASN A 94 6.38 9.78 15.84
C ASN A 94 6.29 11.00 14.89
N PRO A 95 5.88 12.19 15.35
CA PRO A 95 5.66 13.38 14.51
C PRO A 95 6.95 14.01 13.98
N ASN A 96 8.13 13.48 14.34
CA ASN A 96 9.43 14.04 13.95
C ASN A 96 9.83 13.77 12.49
N TYR A 97 8.93 13.27 11.66
CA TYR A 97 9.22 13.09 10.25
C TYR A 97 9.08 14.42 9.49
N ILE A 98 10.17 15.19 9.44
CA ILE A 98 10.24 16.42 8.68
C ILE A 98 10.51 16.09 7.20
N LEU A 99 9.57 16.50 6.37
CA LEU A 99 9.58 16.31 4.92
C LEU A 99 9.86 17.66 4.25
N THR A 100 11.14 17.97 4.07
CA THR A 100 11.52 19.23 3.40
C THR A 100 11.32 19.12 1.88
N PRO A 101 11.01 20.22 1.17
CA PRO A 101 10.90 20.23 -0.28
C PRO A 101 12.13 19.60 -0.98
N ASN A 102 13.34 19.91 -0.53
CA ASN A 102 14.57 19.33 -1.08
C ASN A 102 14.64 17.80 -0.92
N LYS A 103 14.14 17.26 0.19
CA LYS A 103 14.08 15.81 0.41
C LYS A 103 13.05 15.14 -0.50
N ILE A 104 11.91 15.80 -0.75
CA ILE A 104 10.90 15.33 -1.72
C ILE A 104 11.52 15.31 -3.12
N ILE A 105 12.09 16.44 -3.56
CA ILE A 105 12.68 16.58 -4.90
C ILE A 105 13.77 15.53 -5.11
N LYS A 106 14.67 15.34 -4.15
CA LYS A 106 15.72 14.31 -4.23
C LYS A 106 15.15 12.90 -4.40
N ARG A 107 14.03 12.60 -3.74
CA ARG A 107 13.35 11.30 -3.89
C ARG A 107 12.65 11.16 -5.22
N LEU A 108 11.95 12.20 -5.68
CA LEU A 108 11.35 12.22 -7.02
C LEU A 108 12.41 11.98 -8.10
N ILE A 109 13.56 12.65 -8.02
CA ILE A 109 14.70 12.44 -8.93
C ILE A 109 15.21 11.00 -8.85
N SER A 110 15.23 10.38 -7.67
CA SER A 110 15.66 8.98 -7.53
C SER A 110 14.75 7.96 -8.19
N HIS A 111 13.55 8.35 -8.63
CA HIS A 111 12.62 7.51 -9.39
C HIS A 111 12.76 7.65 -10.92
N LEU A 112 13.71 8.46 -11.41
CA LEU A 112 13.95 8.56 -12.86
C LEU A 112 14.33 7.19 -13.44
N GLY A 113 13.59 6.75 -14.45
CA GLY A 113 13.77 5.45 -15.11
C GLY A 113 13.06 4.28 -14.41
N GLU A 114 12.34 4.50 -13.32
CA GLU A 114 11.53 3.45 -12.68
C GLU A 114 10.34 3.04 -13.57
N LYS A 115 9.93 1.78 -13.44
CA LYS A 115 8.80 1.23 -14.21
C LYS A 115 7.47 1.82 -13.75
N TYR A 116 6.62 2.14 -14.72
CA TYR A 116 5.22 2.49 -14.46
C TYR A 116 4.40 1.23 -14.20
N ILE A 117 3.74 1.15 -13.04
CA ILE A 117 2.79 0.09 -12.71
C ILE A 117 1.53 0.72 -12.11
N TRP A 118 0.40 0.61 -12.83
CA TRP A 118 -0.90 1.11 -12.38
C TRP A 118 -1.27 0.55 -11.01
N GLY A 119 -1.64 1.42 -10.06
CA GLY A 119 -2.03 1.05 -8.70
C GLY A 119 -0.85 0.87 -7.74
N ALA A 120 0.39 0.76 -8.24
CA ALA A 120 1.58 0.64 -7.39
C ALA A 120 2.14 2.01 -6.97
N ASN A 121 2.82 2.04 -5.82
CA ASN A 121 3.49 3.22 -5.29
C ASN A 121 4.77 2.84 -4.51
N TYR A 122 5.49 1.81 -4.96
CA TYR A 122 6.72 1.37 -4.31
C TYR A 122 7.75 0.87 -5.32
N SER A 123 8.74 1.71 -5.63
CA SER A 123 9.68 1.46 -6.72
C SER A 123 10.60 0.27 -6.48
N LYS A 124 10.84 -0.10 -5.21
CA LYS A 124 11.73 -1.22 -4.85
C LYS A 124 11.07 -2.59 -4.97
N GLY A 125 9.74 -2.64 -5.01
CA GLY A 125 8.96 -3.87 -5.03
C GLY A 125 8.96 -4.63 -3.69
N ILE A 126 7.91 -5.40 -3.48
CA ILE A 126 7.60 -6.14 -2.26
C ILE A 126 8.09 -7.58 -2.43
N LYS A 127 9.39 -7.80 -2.20
CA LYS A 127 10.01 -9.14 -2.34
C LYS A 127 9.32 -10.24 -1.52
N ASN A 128 8.70 -9.86 -0.39
CA ASN A 128 7.94 -10.78 0.46
C ASN A 128 6.70 -11.38 -0.22
N LEU A 129 6.18 -10.79 -1.29
CA LEU A 129 5.12 -11.41 -2.10
C LEU A 129 5.56 -12.77 -2.66
N LEU A 130 6.82 -12.93 -3.04
CA LEU A 130 7.35 -14.21 -3.53
C LEU A 130 7.39 -15.30 -2.46
N LYS A 131 7.40 -14.92 -1.18
CA LYS A 131 7.32 -15.89 -0.06
C LYS A 131 5.89 -16.33 0.20
N PHE A 132 4.94 -15.39 0.14
CA PHE A 132 3.57 -15.61 0.58
C PHE A 132 2.61 -16.00 -0.55
N TYR A 133 2.95 -15.59 -1.77
CA TYR A 133 2.24 -15.84 -3.03
C TYR A 133 3.28 -16.13 -4.14
N PRO A 134 4.05 -17.22 -4.04
CA PRO A 134 5.01 -17.58 -5.08
C PRO A 134 4.29 -17.92 -6.40
N PRO A 135 4.87 -17.57 -7.56
CA PRO A 135 4.46 -18.19 -8.82
C PRO A 135 4.76 -19.69 -8.78
N SER A 136 3.93 -20.50 -9.45
CA SER A 136 4.13 -21.96 -9.46
C SER A 136 5.34 -22.40 -10.29
N ASN A 137 5.67 -21.62 -11.33
CA ASN A 137 6.78 -21.87 -12.24
C ASN A 137 7.73 -20.68 -12.29
N LYS A 138 8.89 -20.90 -12.91
CA LYS A 138 9.84 -19.82 -13.21
C LYS A 138 9.21 -18.83 -14.18
N ILE A 139 9.08 -17.58 -13.74
CA ILE A 139 8.59 -16.46 -14.53
C ILE A 139 9.76 -15.60 -15.03
N ASN A 140 9.54 -14.87 -16.13
CA ASN A 140 10.54 -13.92 -16.65
C ASN A 140 10.65 -12.67 -15.76
N LYS A 141 11.65 -11.82 -16.02
CA LYS A 141 11.94 -10.65 -15.20
C LYS A 141 10.83 -9.60 -15.19
N ASP A 142 10.12 -9.39 -16.30
CA ASP A 142 9.06 -8.40 -16.36
C ASP A 142 7.82 -8.83 -15.60
N VAL A 143 7.46 -10.11 -15.70
CA VAL A 143 6.39 -10.71 -14.89
C VAL A 143 6.81 -10.67 -13.42
N LEU A 144 8.07 -10.98 -13.10
CA LEU A 144 8.58 -10.92 -11.72
C LEU A 144 8.51 -9.51 -11.13
N ASP A 145 8.96 -8.49 -11.87
CA ASP A 145 8.92 -7.10 -11.42
C ASP A 145 7.45 -6.66 -11.18
N LYS A 146 6.52 -7.05 -12.08
CA LYS A 146 5.09 -6.83 -11.84
C LYS A 146 4.58 -7.63 -10.64
N TRP A 147 5.02 -8.87 -10.44
CA TRP A 147 4.56 -9.75 -9.37
C TRP A 147 4.85 -9.17 -7.99
N ILE A 148 6.03 -8.57 -7.85
CA ILE A 148 6.42 -7.89 -6.62
C ILE A 148 5.97 -6.43 -6.59
N LEU A 149 5.18 -5.96 -7.55
CA LEU A 149 4.73 -4.58 -7.65
C LEU A 149 5.89 -3.56 -7.65
N LYS A 150 6.97 -3.89 -8.36
CA LYS A 150 8.16 -3.04 -8.48
C LYS A 150 7.91 -1.91 -9.48
N GLY A 151 7.38 -0.81 -8.97
CA GLY A 151 7.08 0.37 -9.78
C GLY A 151 6.15 1.33 -9.08
N VAL A 152 5.88 2.43 -9.77
CA VAL A 152 5.01 3.51 -9.29
C VAL A 152 4.07 3.94 -10.40
N ASP A 153 2.87 4.38 -10.06
CA ASP A 153 2.04 5.17 -10.98
C ASP A 153 2.23 6.69 -10.76
N CYS A 154 1.40 7.48 -11.44
CA CYS A 154 1.53 8.94 -11.50
C CYS A 154 1.41 9.61 -10.13
N SER A 155 0.42 9.24 -9.31
CA SER A 155 0.28 9.77 -7.96
C SER A 155 1.09 8.94 -6.94
N GLY A 156 1.40 7.69 -7.26
CA GLY A 156 2.20 6.78 -6.47
C GLY A 156 3.64 7.24 -6.27
N ILE A 157 4.27 7.87 -7.27
CA ILE A 157 5.61 8.44 -7.13
C ILE A 157 5.67 9.54 -6.06
N LEU A 158 4.64 10.40 -6.01
CA LEU A 158 4.54 11.46 -5.01
C LEU A 158 4.23 10.88 -3.63
N PHE A 159 3.35 9.89 -3.58
CA PHE A 159 3.03 9.15 -2.36
C PHE A 159 4.28 8.49 -1.77
N GLU A 160 5.09 7.81 -2.58
CA GLU A 160 6.35 7.20 -2.12
C GLU A 160 7.39 8.24 -1.71
N ALA A 161 7.61 9.27 -2.53
CA ALA A 161 8.57 10.33 -2.24
C ALA A 161 8.24 11.07 -0.93
N THR A 162 6.96 11.18 -0.64
CA THR A 162 6.45 11.74 0.61
C THR A 162 6.17 10.69 1.67
N ASN A 163 6.63 9.43 1.56
CA ASN A 163 6.41 8.40 2.58
C ASN A 163 4.93 8.28 3.06
N GLY A 164 3.98 8.43 2.14
CA GLY A 164 2.55 8.33 2.39
C GLY A 164 1.91 9.58 3.00
N PHE A 165 2.61 10.72 2.97
CA PHE A 165 2.12 11.98 3.53
C PHE A 165 1.28 12.82 2.55
N THR A 166 1.03 12.32 1.34
CA THR A 166 0.07 12.89 0.40
C THR A 166 -1.09 11.92 0.18
N PRO A 167 -2.24 12.39 -0.30
CA PRO A 167 -3.26 11.51 -0.84
C PRO A 167 -2.70 10.59 -1.92
N ARG A 168 -3.26 9.39 -2.02
CA ARG A 168 -2.83 8.37 -2.97
C ARG A 168 -3.35 8.61 -4.39
N ASP A 169 -4.54 9.17 -4.53
CA ASP A 169 -5.21 9.37 -5.82
C ASP A 169 -5.10 10.83 -6.29
N THR A 170 -4.95 11.03 -7.60
CA THR A 170 -4.88 12.37 -8.21
C THR A 170 -6.11 13.23 -7.90
N LYS A 171 -7.31 12.64 -7.85
CA LYS A 171 -8.55 13.36 -7.51
C LYS A 171 -8.49 14.05 -6.14
N ASP A 172 -7.82 13.40 -5.19
CA ASP A 172 -7.68 13.90 -3.82
C ASP A 172 -6.51 14.90 -3.73
N LEU A 173 -5.47 14.70 -4.54
CA LEU A 173 -4.35 15.63 -4.67
C LEU A 173 -4.80 17.02 -5.17
N LEU A 174 -5.75 17.10 -6.10
CA LEU A 174 -6.25 18.39 -6.61
C LEU A 174 -6.87 19.28 -5.52
N ASN A 175 -7.43 18.64 -4.48
CA ASN A 175 -8.05 19.33 -3.35
C ASN A 175 -7.16 19.37 -2.12
N TYR A 176 -5.92 18.86 -2.22
CA TYR A 176 -4.97 18.75 -1.12
C TYR A 176 -4.40 20.13 -0.77
N LYS A 177 -5.04 20.81 0.20
CA LYS A 177 -4.61 22.12 0.68
C LYS A 177 -3.68 21.95 1.88
N ASN A 178 -2.47 22.50 1.75
CA ASN A 178 -1.50 22.74 2.83
C ASN A 178 -0.78 21.46 3.37
N PRO A 179 0.28 20.98 2.67
CA PRO A 179 1.00 19.76 3.01
C PRO A 179 1.53 19.72 4.45
N GLU A 180 1.91 20.88 5.00
CA GLU A 180 2.48 21.01 6.34
C GLU A 180 1.47 20.71 7.47
N LYS A 181 0.18 21.00 7.26
CA LYS A 181 -0.87 20.72 8.24
C LYS A 181 -1.33 19.27 8.20
N GLN A 182 -1.32 18.62 7.04
CA GLN A 182 -1.88 17.27 6.90
C GLN A 182 -0.89 16.14 7.19
N ILE A 183 0.44 16.43 7.14
CA ILE A 183 1.47 15.57 7.73
C ILE A 183 1.16 15.25 9.21
N ARG A 184 0.57 16.19 9.93
CA ARG A 184 0.09 15.97 11.31
C ARG A 184 -1.25 15.25 11.40
N TYR A 185 -2.11 15.31 10.38
CA TYR A 185 -3.50 14.81 10.45
C TYR A 185 -3.64 13.29 10.27
N ASN A 186 -2.85 12.67 9.38
CA ASN A 186 -2.85 11.20 9.24
C ASN A 186 -2.36 10.49 10.51
N TYR A 187 -1.70 11.23 11.40
CA TYR A 187 -1.18 10.79 12.68
C TYR A 187 -2.18 11.03 13.81
N PHE A 188 -2.96 12.11 13.73
CA PHE A 188 -3.92 12.52 14.76
C PHE A 188 -5.31 11.88 14.65
N LEU A 189 -5.76 11.47 13.46
CA LEU A 189 -7.13 10.95 13.31
C LEU A 189 -7.35 9.56 13.92
N ILE A 190 -6.29 8.84 14.32
CA ILE A 190 -6.45 7.62 15.13
C ILE A 190 -6.60 7.91 16.64
N LEU A 191 -6.62 9.20 17.03
CA LEU A 191 -6.82 9.65 18.41
C LEU A 191 -8.22 10.23 18.66
N GLN A 192 -9.06 10.40 17.64
CA GLN A 192 -10.40 11.00 17.78
C GLN A 192 -11.55 9.98 17.91
N ASP A 193 -11.27 8.68 17.82
CA ASP A 193 -12.21 7.59 18.12
C ASP A 193 -12.19 7.18 19.62
N LEU A 194 -11.79 8.10 20.51
CA LEU A 194 -11.81 7.96 21.98
C LEU A 194 -12.90 8.83 22.59
#